data_AF-D5EAF9-F1
#
_entry.id   AF-D5EAF9-F1
#
_cell.length_a   1.000
_cell.length_b   1.000
_cell.length_c   1.000
_cell.angle_alpha   90.00
_cell.angle_beta   90.00
_cell.angle_gamma   90.00
#
_symmetry.space_group_name_H-M   'P 1'
#
loop_
_entity.id
_entity.type
_entity.pdbx_description
1 polymer ?
#
loop_
_entity_poly.entity_id
_entity_poly.type
_entity_poly.pdbx_seq_one_letter_code
_entity_poly.pdbx_strand_id
1 'polypeptide(L)'
;MYDLIGKVLLGVVAISVFLSSLALFVSRISLNRHVRLAGIFAWILDLFYLPIKYFFCKFSDPRILDSWMVSLKNIAHYQAFSRTRNRIMLLPHCMRFLDCPAHASRYGIQCKECGRCIVGQLKRDAQRYGYHFYIITGSSFVKHVLKEKPADGILVVGCNYEINKGMRFLRGKNVIAYGVPLESDGCYNTSISYEKIAGILEEFGPAGNSV
;
A
#
# COMPACT_ATOMS: atom_id res chain seq x y z
N MET A 1 0.28 -14.88 -60.39
CA MET A 1 0.96 -15.46 -59.21
C MET A 1 1.29 -14.39 -58.15
N TYR A 2 1.81 -13.23 -58.56
CA TYR A 2 2.13 -12.10 -57.66
C TYR A 2 0.90 -11.48 -56.95
N ASP A 3 -0.26 -11.39 -57.62
CA ASP A 3 -1.47 -10.84 -57.00
C ASP A 3 -2.00 -11.65 -55.82
N LEU A 4 -1.83 -12.98 -55.87
CA LEU A 4 -2.24 -13.86 -54.77
C LEU A 4 -1.33 -13.67 -53.56
N ILE A 5 -0.01 -13.57 -53.82
CA ILE A 5 1.01 -13.34 -52.79
C ILE A 5 0.80 -11.98 -52.14
N GLY A 6 0.49 -10.93 -52.92
CA GLY A 6 0.20 -9.60 -52.40
C GLY A 6 -1.02 -9.55 -51.48
N LYS A 7 -2.11 -10.24 -51.86
CA LYS A 7 -3.33 -10.33 -51.04
C LYS A 7 -3.10 -11.09 -49.72
N VAL A 8 -2.35 -12.19 -49.76
CA VAL A 8 -2.01 -12.97 -48.55
C VAL A 8 -1.12 -12.14 -47.62
N LEU A 9 -0.10 -11.46 -48.16
CA LEU A 9 0.79 -10.62 -47.36
C LEU A 9 0.05 -9.47 -46.67
N LEU A 10 -0.83 -8.76 -47.40
CA LEU A 10 -1.69 -7.72 -46.85
C LEU A 10 -2.63 -8.25 -45.77
N GLY A 11 -3.19 -9.44 -45.96
CA GLY A 11 -4.03 -10.11 -44.96
C GLY A 11 -3.28 -10.41 -43.66
N VAL A 12 -2.06 -10.94 -43.75
CA VAL A 12 -1.22 -11.24 -42.57
C VAL A 12 -0.83 -9.96 -41.84
N VAL A 13 -0.44 -8.90 -42.56
CA VAL A 13 -0.11 -7.61 -41.95
C VAL A 13 -1.34 -7.00 -41.25
N ALA A 14 -2.51 -7.04 -41.89
CA ALA A 14 -3.75 -6.55 -41.29
C ALA A 14 -4.14 -7.31 -40.03
N ILE A 15 -4.01 -8.65 -40.03
CA ILE A 15 -4.27 -9.49 -38.85
C ILE A 15 -3.28 -9.17 -37.73
N SER A 16 -1.99 -9.00 -38.03
CA SER A 16 -0.97 -8.66 -37.04
C SER A 16 -1.24 -7.31 -36.37
N VAL A 17 -1.59 -6.29 -37.16
CA VAL A 17 -1.96 -4.96 -36.65
C VAL A 17 -3.25 -5.04 -35.83
N PHE A 18 -4.24 -5.82 -36.25
CA PHE A 18 -5.47 -6.03 -35.50
C PHE A 18 -5.23 -6.74 -34.16
N LEU A 19 -4.44 -7.81 -34.13
CA LEU A 19 -4.10 -8.51 -32.90
C LEU A 19 -3.29 -7.63 -31.94
N SER A 20 -2.36 -6.83 -32.47
CA SER A 20 -1.54 -5.91 -31.66
C SER A 20 -2.38 -4.76 -31.08
N SER A 21 -3.28 -4.18 -31.87
CA SER A 21 -4.20 -3.14 -31.40
C SER A 21 -5.23 -3.69 -30.40
N LEU A 22 -5.72 -4.91 -30.59
CA LEU A 22 -6.56 -5.61 -29.62
C LEU A 22 -5.78 -5.89 -28.31
N ALA A 23 -4.52 -6.31 -28.38
CA ALA A 23 -3.68 -6.51 -27.21
C ALA A 23 -3.44 -5.20 -26.43
N LEU A 24 -3.19 -4.09 -27.13
CA LEU A 24 -3.03 -2.77 -26.53
C LEU A 24 -4.36 -2.23 -25.96
N PHE A 25 -5.48 -2.48 -26.62
CA PHE A 25 -6.82 -2.10 -26.15
C PHE A 25 -7.23 -2.92 -24.92
N VAL A 26 -6.98 -4.23 -24.94
CA VAL A 26 -7.13 -5.10 -23.77
C VAL A 26 -6.21 -4.64 -22.66
N SER A 27 -4.95 -4.27 -22.92
CA SER A 27 -4.00 -3.74 -21.94
C SER A 27 -4.46 -2.43 -21.31
N ARG A 28 -5.02 -1.49 -22.10
CA ARG A 28 -5.67 -0.26 -21.62
C ARG A 28 -6.88 -0.53 -20.72
N ILE A 29 -7.71 -1.52 -21.05
CA ILE A 29 -8.81 -2.01 -20.19
C ILE A 29 -8.27 -2.87 -19.02
N SER A 30 -7.05 -3.39 -19.14
CA SER A 30 -6.42 -4.37 -18.23
C SER A 30 -6.01 -3.77 -16.90
N LEU A 31 -5.89 -2.44 -16.75
CA LEU A 31 -5.61 -1.86 -15.44
C LEU A 31 -6.71 -2.24 -14.41
N ASN A 32 -7.98 -2.16 -14.80
CA ASN A 32 -9.09 -2.63 -13.95
C ASN A 32 -9.13 -4.15 -13.79
N ARG A 33 -8.67 -4.90 -14.81
CA ARG A 33 -8.65 -6.37 -14.79
C ARG A 33 -7.56 -6.90 -13.87
N HIS A 34 -6.36 -6.31 -13.89
CA HIS A 34 -5.26 -6.61 -12.97
C HIS A 34 -5.62 -6.27 -11.52
N VAL A 35 -6.28 -5.13 -11.26
CA VAL A 35 -6.71 -4.76 -9.89
C VAL A 35 -7.77 -5.73 -9.35
N ARG A 36 -8.77 -6.10 -10.16
CA ARG A 36 -9.80 -7.09 -9.75
C ARG A 36 -9.22 -8.49 -9.55
N LEU A 37 -8.36 -8.95 -10.45
CA LEU A 37 -7.68 -10.23 -10.30
C LEU A 37 -6.78 -10.22 -9.07
N ALA A 38 -6.00 -9.17 -8.86
CA ALA A 38 -5.17 -8.99 -7.68
C ALA A 38 -6.01 -9.05 -6.39
N GLY A 39 -7.21 -8.46 -6.38
CA GLY A 39 -8.14 -8.56 -5.27
C GLY A 39 -8.60 -9.99 -4.98
N ILE A 40 -8.98 -10.75 -6.00
CA ILE A 40 -9.36 -12.17 -5.87
C ILE A 40 -8.18 -13.00 -5.35
N PHE A 41 -6.99 -12.83 -5.94
CA PHE A 41 -5.77 -13.51 -5.51
C PHE A 41 -5.39 -13.16 -4.07
N ALA A 42 -5.44 -11.88 -3.68
CA ALA A 42 -5.16 -11.44 -2.33
C ALA A 42 -6.16 -12.07 -1.33
N TRP A 43 -7.43 -12.17 -1.70
CA TRP A 43 -8.46 -12.79 -0.87
C TRP A 43 -8.20 -14.28 -0.64
N ILE A 44 -7.87 -15.03 -1.70
CA ILE A 44 -7.49 -16.44 -1.62
C ILE A 44 -6.23 -16.62 -0.77
N LEU A 45 -5.18 -15.84 -1.03
CA LEU A 45 -3.92 -15.92 -0.28
C LEU A 45 -4.10 -15.58 1.19
N ASP A 46 -4.99 -14.65 1.53
CA ASP A 46 -5.28 -14.32 2.94
C ASP A 46 -5.96 -15.48 3.69
N LEU A 47 -6.78 -16.27 3.00
CA LEU A 47 -7.40 -17.48 3.54
C LEU A 47 -6.33 -18.54 3.87
N PHE A 48 -5.36 -18.72 2.98
CA PHE A 48 -4.28 -19.68 3.12
C PHE A 48 -2.99 -19.10 3.75
N TYR A 49 -3.02 -17.89 4.31
CA TYR A 49 -1.81 -17.24 4.80
C TYR A 49 -1.08 -18.05 5.86
N LEU A 50 -1.79 -18.61 6.85
CA LEU A 50 -1.17 -19.39 7.93
C LEU A 50 -0.49 -20.67 7.43
N PRO A 51 -1.14 -21.53 6.64
CA PRO A 51 -0.47 -22.70 6.10
C PRO A 51 0.69 -22.32 5.17
N ILE A 52 0.52 -21.32 4.29
CA ILE A 52 1.61 -20.86 3.41
C ILE A 52 2.78 -20.32 4.26
N LYS A 53 2.51 -19.52 5.29
CA LYS A 53 3.54 -19.00 6.20
C LYS A 53 4.27 -20.11 6.93
N TYR A 54 3.57 -21.17 7.36
CA TYR A 54 4.20 -22.34 7.96
C TYR A 54 5.18 -23.01 7.00
N PHE A 55 4.79 -23.20 5.72
CA PHE A 55 5.69 -23.69 4.69
C PHE A 55 6.88 -22.77 4.46
N PHE A 56 6.65 -21.46 4.33
CA PHE A 56 7.74 -20.50 4.17
C PHE A 56 8.68 -20.56 5.36
N CYS A 57 8.21 -20.62 6.60
CA CYS A 57 9.08 -20.75 7.78
C CYS A 57 9.99 -22.00 7.74
N LYS A 58 9.57 -23.06 7.04
CA LYS A 58 10.32 -24.32 6.91
C LYS A 58 11.26 -24.33 5.70
N PHE A 59 10.88 -23.68 4.61
CA PHE A 59 11.56 -23.80 3.31
C PHE A 59 12.17 -22.49 2.78
N SER A 60 11.86 -21.33 3.36
CA SER A 60 12.23 -19.99 2.87
C SER A 60 12.17 -18.92 3.97
N ASP A 61 12.30 -17.64 3.62
CA ASP A 61 12.12 -16.54 4.56
C ASP A 61 10.66 -16.05 4.58
N PRO A 62 9.94 -16.06 5.73
CA PRO A 62 8.57 -15.57 5.81
C PRO A 62 8.41 -14.08 5.46
N ARG A 63 9.48 -13.28 5.53
CA ARG A 63 9.46 -11.85 5.15
C ARG A 63 9.15 -11.65 3.66
N ILE A 64 9.57 -12.59 2.82
CA ILE A 64 9.31 -12.55 1.37
C ILE A 64 7.81 -12.66 1.11
N LEU A 65 7.14 -13.60 1.78
CA LEU A 65 5.69 -13.78 1.68
C LEU A 65 4.94 -12.51 2.10
N ASP A 66 5.33 -11.92 3.24
CA ASP A 66 4.69 -10.70 3.73
C ASP A 66 4.88 -9.54 2.73
N SER A 67 6.06 -9.38 2.13
CA SER A 67 6.33 -8.37 1.09
C SER A 67 5.47 -8.58 -0.15
N TRP A 68 5.37 -9.81 -0.66
CA TRP A 68 4.52 -10.14 -1.80
C TRP A 68 3.04 -9.85 -1.52
N MET A 69 2.57 -10.16 -0.32
CA MET A 69 1.19 -9.88 0.08
C MET A 69 0.90 -8.39 0.16
N VAL A 70 1.82 -7.59 0.72
CA VAL A 70 1.66 -6.13 0.77
C VAL A 70 1.61 -5.55 -0.63
N SER A 71 2.54 -5.95 -1.51
CA SER A 71 2.59 -5.49 -2.89
C SER A 71 1.29 -5.83 -3.66
N LEU A 72 0.83 -7.08 -3.56
CA LEU A 72 -0.40 -7.53 -4.21
C LEU A 72 -1.63 -6.76 -3.72
N LYS A 73 -1.74 -6.53 -2.41
CA LYS A 73 -2.84 -5.79 -1.80
C LYS A 73 -2.81 -4.32 -2.17
N ASN A 74 -1.63 -3.70 -2.25
CA ASN A 74 -1.50 -2.32 -2.72
C ASN A 74 -2.02 -2.17 -4.15
N ILE A 75 -1.65 -3.10 -5.05
CA ILE A 75 -2.17 -3.12 -6.42
C ILE A 75 -3.71 -3.27 -6.41
N ALA A 76 -4.23 -4.22 -5.61
CA ALA A 76 -5.67 -4.47 -5.51
C ALA A 76 -6.46 -3.29 -4.91
N HIS A 77 -5.86 -2.56 -3.97
CA HIS A 77 -6.52 -1.47 -3.23
C HIS A 77 -6.28 -0.10 -3.85
N TYR A 78 -5.34 0.04 -4.79
CA TYR A 78 -4.91 1.33 -5.34
C TYR A 78 -6.08 2.25 -5.73
N GLN A 79 -6.99 1.78 -6.58
CA GLN A 79 -8.14 2.57 -7.03
C GLN A 79 -9.19 2.81 -5.94
N ALA A 80 -9.36 1.87 -5.02
CA ALA A 80 -10.30 2.03 -3.93
C ALA A 80 -9.78 3.08 -2.94
N PHE A 81 -8.47 3.06 -2.67
CA PHE A 81 -7.80 3.99 -1.78
C PHE A 81 -7.79 5.41 -2.34
N SER A 82 -7.55 5.60 -3.64
CA SER A 82 -7.58 6.94 -4.26
C SER A 82 -8.93 7.64 -4.15
N ARG A 83 -10.03 6.88 -4.03
CA ARG A 83 -11.39 7.41 -3.86
C ARG A 83 -11.75 7.76 -2.40
N THR A 84 -10.93 7.35 -1.44
CA THR A 84 -11.15 7.66 -0.02
C THR A 84 -10.92 9.15 0.24
N ARG A 85 -11.66 9.72 1.18
CA ARG A 85 -11.59 11.16 1.51
C ARG A 85 -11.09 11.41 2.94
N ASN A 86 -11.52 10.61 3.89
CA ASN A 86 -11.22 10.77 5.30
C ASN A 86 -10.16 9.74 5.72
N ARG A 87 -8.90 10.18 5.71
CA ARG A 87 -7.77 9.27 5.79
C ARG A 87 -6.99 9.39 7.08
N ILE A 88 -6.49 8.25 7.53
CA ILE A 88 -5.57 8.14 8.66
C ILE A 88 -4.21 7.66 8.16
N MET A 89 -3.14 8.31 8.59
CA MET A 89 -1.77 7.82 8.45
C MET A 89 -1.31 7.19 9.76
N LEU A 90 -0.93 5.91 9.71
CA LEU A 90 -0.40 5.15 10.83
C LEU A 90 1.09 4.93 10.65
N LEU A 91 1.88 5.37 11.62
CA LEU A 91 3.31 5.08 11.70
C LEU A 91 3.63 4.11 12.83
N PRO A 92 4.68 3.28 12.66
CA PRO A 92 5.14 2.39 13.70
C PRO A 92 6.00 3.18 14.70
N HIS A 93 5.93 2.78 15.97
CA HIS A 93 6.76 3.36 17.03
C HIS A 93 8.28 3.19 16.81
N CYS A 94 8.69 2.17 16.06
CA CYS A 94 10.10 1.85 15.79
C CYS A 94 10.87 2.95 15.04
N MET A 95 10.17 3.83 14.31
CA MET A 95 10.78 4.94 13.57
C MET A 95 11.21 6.12 14.47
N ARG A 96 10.91 6.05 15.76
CA ARG A 96 11.29 7.08 16.72
C ARG A 96 12.77 6.93 17.07
N PHE A 97 13.41 8.06 17.33
CA PHE A 97 14.70 8.06 18.00
C PHE A 97 14.58 7.46 19.41
N LEU A 98 15.63 6.79 19.90
CA LEU A 98 15.65 6.12 21.21
C LEU A 98 15.27 7.08 22.35
N ASP A 99 15.91 8.26 22.38
CA ASP A 99 15.68 9.29 23.39
C ASP A 99 14.53 10.25 23.01
N CYS A 100 13.46 9.73 22.42
CA CYS A 100 12.32 10.54 22.02
C CYS A 100 11.42 10.89 23.23
N PRO A 101 11.19 12.18 23.55
CA PRO A 101 10.40 12.62 24.72
C PRO A 101 8.87 12.46 24.56
N ALA A 102 8.43 11.75 23.51
CA ALA A 102 7.03 11.48 23.24
C ALA A 102 6.47 10.45 24.23
N HIS A 103 5.31 10.76 24.82
CA HIS A 103 4.65 9.88 25.79
C HIS A 103 3.62 8.98 25.09
N ALA A 104 3.37 7.81 25.67
CA ALA A 104 2.30 6.93 25.22
C ALA A 104 0.96 7.40 25.82
N SER A 105 -0.10 7.29 25.02
CA SER A 105 -1.48 7.57 25.40
C SER A 105 -2.40 6.45 24.95
N ARG A 106 -3.68 6.48 25.35
CA ARG A 106 -4.70 5.54 24.88
C ARG A 106 -4.91 5.55 23.36
N TYR A 107 -4.49 6.62 22.68
CA TYR A 107 -4.62 6.81 21.22
C TYR A 107 -3.30 6.58 20.47
N GLY A 108 -2.29 6.03 21.16
CA GLY A 108 -0.94 5.85 20.62
C GLY A 108 0.06 6.86 21.18
N ILE A 109 1.21 6.99 20.53
CA ILE A 109 2.31 7.85 20.97
C ILE A 109 2.11 9.28 20.48
N GLN A 110 2.23 10.24 21.40
CA GLN A 110 2.03 11.66 21.13
C GLN A 110 3.34 12.34 20.77
N CYS A 111 3.58 12.53 19.46
CA CYS A 111 4.77 13.18 18.94
C CYS A 111 4.80 14.68 19.29
N LYS A 112 5.85 15.07 20.03
CA LYS A 112 6.15 16.47 20.40
C LYS A 112 7.02 17.21 19.37
N GLU A 113 7.24 16.62 18.19
CA GLU A 113 8.06 17.21 17.11
C GLU A 113 9.47 17.64 17.58
N CYS A 114 10.11 16.81 18.40
CA CYS A 114 11.41 17.08 19.02
C CYS A 114 12.60 17.26 18.05
N GLY A 115 12.39 17.17 16.73
CA GLY A 115 13.43 17.33 15.71
C GLY A 115 14.42 16.16 15.54
N ARG A 116 14.38 15.14 16.40
CA ARG A 116 15.36 14.04 16.41
C ARG A 116 15.12 12.92 15.39
N CYS A 117 13.98 12.91 14.70
CA CYS A 117 13.62 11.89 13.71
C CYS A 117 12.64 12.45 12.68
N ILE A 118 12.51 11.76 11.55
CA ILE A 118 11.63 12.15 10.43
C ILE A 118 10.14 12.16 10.78
N VAL A 119 9.75 11.46 11.86
CA VAL A 119 8.35 11.33 12.29
C VAL A 119 7.68 12.69 12.51
N GLY A 120 8.43 13.68 13.03
CA GLY A 120 7.90 15.03 13.23
C GLY A 120 7.59 15.74 11.91
N GLN A 121 8.43 15.56 10.89
CA GLN A 121 8.19 16.09 9.55
C GLN A 121 6.99 15.40 8.89
N LEU A 122 6.96 14.06 8.91
CA LEU A 122 5.86 13.27 8.37
C LEU A 122 4.51 13.61 9.02
N LYS A 123 4.49 13.92 10.32
CA LYS A 123 3.28 14.41 11.00
C LYS A 123 2.76 15.70 10.37
N ARG A 124 3.64 16.68 10.12
CA ARG A 124 3.26 17.96 9.52
C ARG A 124 2.78 17.78 8.07
N ASP A 125 3.47 16.96 7.29
CA ASP A 125 3.09 16.71 5.90
C ASP A 125 1.76 15.95 5.82
N ALA A 126 1.58 14.91 6.64
CA ALA A 126 0.31 14.19 6.73
C ALA A 126 -0.86 15.15 7.01
N GLN A 127 -0.71 16.04 8.00
CA GLN A 127 -1.71 17.05 8.33
C GLN A 127 -1.97 18.03 7.17
N ARG A 128 -0.92 18.46 6.46
CA ARG A 128 -1.03 19.33 5.28
C ARG A 128 -1.86 18.67 4.17
N TYR A 129 -1.69 17.37 3.95
CA TYR A 129 -2.44 16.59 2.96
C TYR A 129 -3.81 16.09 3.47
N GLY A 130 -4.26 16.53 4.64
CA GLY A 130 -5.58 16.18 5.18
C GLY A 130 -5.67 14.80 5.85
N TYR A 131 -4.54 14.18 6.17
CA TYR A 131 -4.50 12.93 6.92
C TYR A 131 -4.51 13.20 8.43
N HIS A 132 -5.32 12.44 9.16
CA HIS A 132 -5.14 12.31 10.60
C HIS A 132 -3.93 11.43 10.90
N PHE A 133 -3.05 11.86 11.78
CA PHE A 133 -1.76 11.20 12.02
C PHE A 133 -1.72 10.53 13.39
N TYR A 134 -1.35 9.25 13.43
CA TYR A 134 -1.18 8.49 14.66
C TYR A 134 0.09 7.64 14.62
N ILE A 135 0.75 7.52 15.77
CA ILE A 135 1.88 6.61 15.97
C ILE A 135 1.41 5.47 16.86
N ILE A 136 1.51 4.24 16.38
CA ILE A 136 1.00 3.06 17.07
C ILE A 136 2.12 2.08 17.44
N THR A 137 1.93 1.38 18.55
CA THR A 137 2.85 0.32 19.02
C THR A 137 2.42 -1.08 18.57
N GLY A 138 1.36 -1.17 17.76
CA GLY A 138 0.94 -2.41 17.13
C GLY A 138 -0.49 -2.38 16.60
N SER A 139 -0.85 -3.43 15.85
CA SER A 139 -2.15 -3.56 15.16
C SER A 139 -3.41 -3.48 16.05
N SER A 140 -3.29 -3.71 17.36
CA SER A 140 -4.42 -3.62 18.30
C SER A 140 -4.97 -2.20 18.45
N PHE A 141 -4.11 -1.18 18.30
CA PHE A 141 -4.49 0.23 18.42
C PHE A 141 -5.39 0.70 17.28
N VAL A 142 -5.33 0.04 16.11
CA VAL A 142 -6.14 0.39 14.94
C VAL A 142 -7.64 0.39 15.27
N LYS A 143 -8.10 -0.53 16.13
CA LYS A 143 -9.49 -0.57 16.63
C LYS A 143 -9.87 0.68 17.41
N HIS A 144 -8.97 1.17 18.26
CA HIS A 144 -9.23 2.31 19.12
C HIS A 144 -9.21 3.60 18.31
N VAL A 145 -8.24 3.74 17.42
CA VAL A 145 -8.13 4.87 16.49
C VAL A 145 -9.40 4.97 15.62
N LEU A 146 -9.85 3.86 15.02
CA LEU A 146 -11.07 3.85 14.19
C LEU A 146 -12.37 4.13 14.97
N LYS A 147 -12.41 3.85 16.28
CA LYS A 147 -13.55 4.19 17.14
C LYS A 147 -13.60 5.67 17.48
N GLU A 148 -12.43 6.29 17.67
CA GLU A 148 -12.31 7.72 17.97
C GLU A 148 -12.52 8.57 16.72
N LYS A 149 -11.85 8.19 15.62
CA LYS A 149 -11.93 8.83 14.33
C LYS A 149 -12.27 7.80 13.27
N PRO A 150 -13.54 7.73 12.81
CA PRO A 150 -13.88 6.90 11.68
C PRO A 150 -13.12 7.41 10.46
N ALA A 151 -12.65 6.49 9.61
CA ALA A 151 -11.92 6.78 8.39
C ALA A 151 -12.33 5.78 7.32
N ASP A 152 -12.35 6.21 6.06
CA ASP A 152 -12.59 5.34 4.90
C ASP A 152 -11.27 4.84 4.27
N GLY A 153 -10.16 5.54 4.53
CA GLY A 153 -8.81 5.15 4.10
C GLY A 153 -7.79 5.13 5.25
N ILE A 154 -6.91 4.13 5.27
CA ILE A 154 -5.74 4.10 6.16
C ILE A 154 -4.45 3.89 5.35
N LEU A 155 -3.53 4.84 5.44
CA LEU A 155 -2.16 4.70 4.98
C LEU A 155 -1.31 4.10 6.12
N VAL A 156 -0.78 2.91 5.94
CA VAL A 156 0.01 2.19 6.96
C VAL A 156 1.46 2.19 6.55
N VAL A 157 2.32 2.82 7.34
CA VAL A 157 3.77 2.73 7.19
C VAL A 157 4.29 1.67 8.17
N GLY A 158 5.25 0.85 7.76
CA GLY A 158 5.88 -0.12 8.67
C GLY A 158 6.55 -1.28 7.96
N CYS A 159 6.95 -2.29 8.74
CA CYS A 159 7.50 -3.50 8.14
C CYS A 159 6.40 -4.30 7.44
N ASN A 160 6.79 -5.10 6.44
CA ASN A 160 5.84 -5.85 5.61
C ASN A 160 4.90 -6.74 6.45
N TYR A 161 5.42 -7.32 7.53
CA TYR A 161 4.65 -8.13 8.47
C TYR A 161 3.54 -7.32 9.17
N GLU A 162 3.85 -6.14 9.72
CA GLU A 162 2.87 -5.30 10.41
C GLU A 162 1.82 -4.74 9.46
N ILE A 163 2.25 -4.31 8.26
CA ILE A 163 1.34 -3.83 7.21
C ILE A 163 0.37 -4.96 6.82
N ASN A 164 0.89 -6.13 6.47
CA ASN A 164 0.07 -7.26 6.06
C ASN A 164 -0.92 -7.68 7.18
N LYS A 165 -0.45 -7.74 8.43
CA LYS A 165 -1.29 -8.03 9.60
C LYS A 165 -2.41 -6.98 9.77
N GLY A 166 -2.08 -5.70 9.61
CA GLY A 166 -3.04 -4.59 9.67
C GLY A 166 -4.09 -4.68 8.55
N MET A 167 -3.67 -4.92 7.31
CA MET A 167 -4.57 -5.08 6.17
C MET A 167 -5.51 -6.28 6.34
N ARG A 168 -5.01 -7.42 6.85
CA ARG A 168 -5.85 -8.60 7.18
C ARG A 168 -6.86 -8.29 8.27
N PHE A 169 -6.48 -7.49 9.26
CA PHE A 169 -7.38 -7.05 10.33
C PHE A 169 -8.49 -6.13 9.83
N LEU A 170 -8.20 -5.29 8.84
CA LEU A 170 -9.15 -4.37 8.21
C LEU A 170 -10.05 -5.05 7.17
N ARG A 171 -9.74 -6.28 6.76
CA ARG A 171 -10.55 -7.05 5.82
C ARG A 171 -11.99 -7.20 6.31
N GLY A 172 -12.94 -6.89 5.43
CA GLY A 172 -14.38 -6.92 5.75
C GLY A 172 -14.87 -5.73 6.57
N LYS A 173 -14.00 -4.77 6.89
CA LYS A 173 -14.38 -3.44 7.35
C LYS A 173 -14.51 -2.53 6.14
N ASN A 174 -15.40 -1.54 6.19
CA ASN A 174 -15.56 -0.52 5.15
C ASN A 174 -14.41 0.50 5.17
N VAL A 175 -13.16 0.02 5.27
CA VAL A 175 -11.94 0.82 5.40
C VAL A 175 -10.89 0.24 4.47
N ILE A 176 -10.40 1.05 3.53
CA ILE A 176 -9.39 0.64 2.57
C ILE A 176 -8.00 0.94 3.13
N ALA A 177 -7.12 -0.05 3.13
CA ALA A 177 -5.75 0.09 3.62
C ALA A 177 -4.75 0.11 2.47
N TYR A 178 -3.79 1.04 2.52
CA TYR A 178 -2.66 1.12 1.60
C TYR A 178 -1.35 1.11 2.40
N GLY A 179 -0.39 0.30 1.99
CA GLY A 179 0.82 0.01 2.76
C GLY A 179 2.06 0.65 2.17
N VAL A 180 2.88 1.31 2.99
CA VAL A 180 4.20 1.82 2.59
C VAL A 180 5.27 1.07 3.38
N PRO A 181 5.93 0.08 2.76
CA PRO A 181 6.97 -0.69 3.44
C PRO A 181 8.21 0.18 3.68
N LEU A 182 8.87 -0.05 4.82
CA LEU A 182 10.18 0.50 5.13
C LEU A 182 11.24 -0.08 4.17
N GLU A 183 12.35 0.63 3.99
CA GLU A 183 13.47 0.15 3.16
C GLU A 183 14.35 -0.83 3.92
N SER A 184 14.61 -0.52 5.19
CA SER A 184 15.25 -1.43 6.13
C SER A 184 14.29 -1.75 7.27
N ASP A 185 13.89 -3.02 7.31
CA ASP A 185 13.05 -3.58 8.36
C ASP A 185 13.91 -3.96 9.57
N GLY A 186 13.53 -3.51 10.77
CA GLY A 186 14.22 -3.80 12.03
C GLY A 186 13.47 -3.21 13.22
N CYS A 187 13.76 -3.67 14.44
CA CYS A 187 13.24 -3.02 15.65
C CYS A 187 14.02 -1.72 15.98
N TYR A 188 15.23 -1.58 15.44
CA TYR A 188 16.12 -0.43 15.60
C TYR A 188 16.72 -0.05 14.25
N ASN A 189 17.03 1.24 14.07
CA ASN A 189 17.66 1.80 12.88
C ASN A 189 16.90 1.55 11.56
N THR A 190 15.57 1.63 11.61
CA THR A 190 14.73 1.54 10.40
C THR A 190 14.88 2.78 9.54
N SER A 191 15.07 2.60 8.24
CA SER A 191 15.08 3.66 7.25
C SER A 191 13.83 3.60 6.36
N ILE A 192 13.37 4.77 5.96
CA ILE A 192 12.39 4.93 4.89
C ILE A 192 12.80 6.13 4.05
N SER A 193 12.65 6.02 2.73
CA SER A 193 12.75 7.19 1.86
C SER A 193 11.59 8.14 2.16
N TYR A 194 11.95 9.36 2.55
CA TYR A 194 11.01 10.44 2.73
C TYR A 194 10.32 10.79 1.40
N GLU A 195 11.08 10.77 0.31
CA GLU A 195 10.61 11.05 -1.06
C GLU A 195 9.48 10.10 -1.46
N LYS A 196 9.61 8.81 -1.12
CA LYS A 196 8.57 7.81 -1.39
C LYS A 196 7.28 8.12 -0.65
N ILE A 197 7.35 8.51 0.62
CA ILE A 197 6.16 8.87 1.39
C ILE A 197 5.55 10.17 0.85
N ALA A 198 6.39 11.18 0.58
CA ALA A 198 5.94 12.45 0.04
C ALA A 198 5.21 12.27 -1.30
N GLY A 199 5.77 11.47 -2.22
CA GLY A 199 5.13 11.16 -3.49
C GLY A 199 3.78 10.44 -3.33
N ILE A 200 3.66 9.53 -2.37
CA ILE A 200 2.38 8.85 -2.07
C ILE A 200 1.35 9.82 -1.46
N LEU A 201 1.80 10.72 -0.58
CA LEU A 201 0.92 11.73 0.02
C LEU A 201 0.41 12.71 -1.04
N GLU A 202 1.26 13.09 -2.00
CA GLU A 202 0.90 13.94 -3.14
C GLU A 202 -0.03 13.20 -4.12
N GLU A 203 0.33 11.97 -4.51
CA GLU A 203 -0.45 11.13 -5.44
C GLU A 203 -1.88 10.91 -4.95
N PHE A 204 -2.06 10.62 -3.66
CA PHE A 204 -3.38 10.44 -3.10
C PHE A 204 -3.98 11.73 -2.55
N GLY A 205 -3.21 12.81 -2.40
CA GLY A 205 -3.63 14.07 -1.78
C GLY A 205 -4.94 14.64 -2.33
N PRO A 206 -5.60 15.57 -1.62
CA PRO A 206 -6.81 16.20 -2.12
C PRO A 206 -6.54 16.76 -3.52
N ALA A 207 -7.30 16.29 -4.51
CA ALA A 207 -7.14 16.66 -5.91
C ALA A 207 -7.28 18.18 -6.04
N GLY A 208 -6.14 18.86 -6.15
CA GLY A 208 -6.06 20.32 -6.20
C GLY A 208 -4.87 20.88 -5.41
N ASN A 209 -3.66 20.43 -5.72
CA ASN A 209 -2.39 21.16 -5.57
C ASN A 209 -1.28 20.38 -6.28
N SER A 210 -1.42 20.19 -7.59
CA SER A 210 -0.24 20.11 -8.46
C SER A 210 0.35 21.51 -8.48
N VAL A 211 1.45 21.72 -7.76
CA VAL A 211 2.31 22.91 -7.92
C VAL A 211 3.01 22.83 -9.27
#